data_AF-A0A2M7IFJ4-F1
#
_entry.id   AF-A0A2M7IFJ4-F1
#
_cell.length_a   1.000
_cell.length_b   1.000
_cell.length_c   1.000
_cell.angle_alpha   90.00
_cell.angle_beta   90.00
_cell.angle_gamma   90.00
#
_symmetry.space_group_name_H-M   'P 1'
#
loop_
_entity.id
_entity.type
_entity.pdbx_description
1 polymer ?
#
loop_
_entity_poly.entity_id
_entity_poly.type
_entity_poly.pdbx_seq_one_letter_code
_entity_poly.pdbx_strand_id
1 'polypeptide(L)'
;MFYTYILQSLKDKQFYTGFTNDLRRRFEKHQDGKVFSTKHRRPFKLVYYEACLNKEDAKEREKYLKTAWGKRYVKNRLRSYLMGFQIK
;
A
#
# COMPACT_ATOMS: atom_id res chain seq x y z
N MET A 1 -6.32 11.90 -11.26
CA MET A 1 -6.61 10.70 -10.44
C MET A 1 -5.60 10.65 -9.30
N PHE A 2 -6.06 10.32 -8.10
CA PHE A 2 -5.25 10.12 -6.91
C PHE A 2 -5.39 8.67 -6.45
N TYR A 3 -4.36 8.14 -5.79
CA TYR A 3 -4.29 6.75 -5.42
C TYR A 3 -3.91 6.61 -3.95
N THR A 4 -4.66 5.79 -3.21
CA THR A 4 -4.24 5.27 -1.91
C THR A 4 -3.73 3.85 -2.13
N TYR A 5 -2.55 3.51 -1.64
CA TYR A 5 -1.89 2.25 -1.96
C TYR A 5 -1.30 1.57 -0.73
N ILE A 6 -1.09 0.26 -0.87
CA ILE A 6 -0.48 -0.59 0.14
C ILE A 6 0.68 -1.35 -0.50
N LEU A 7 1.86 -1.14 0.07
CA LEU A 7 3.05 -1.92 -0.23
C LEU A 7 3.24 -2.97 0.86
N GLN A 8 3.65 -4.18 0.48
CA GLN A 8 4.19 -5.16 1.41
C GLN A 8 5.70 -5.22 1.25
N SER A 9 6.43 -5.03 2.34
CA SER A 9 7.86 -5.33 2.36
C SER A 9 8.06 -6.82 2.24
N LEU A 10 8.91 -7.26 1.32
CA LEU A 10 9.32 -8.66 1.24
C LEU A 10 10.35 -9.02 2.31
N LYS A 11 10.99 -8.02 2.93
CA LYS A 11 11.98 -8.17 4.00
C LYS A 11 11.33 -8.40 5.37
N ASP A 12 10.44 -7.50 5.79
CA ASP A 12 9.81 -7.57 7.13
C ASP A 12 8.36 -8.07 7.12
N LYS A 13 7.81 -8.34 5.92
CA LYS A 13 6.42 -8.77 5.68
C LYS A 13 5.35 -7.77 6.16
N GLN A 14 5.74 -6.60 6.67
CA GLN A 14 4.82 -5.57 7.13
C GLN A 14 4.34 -4.70 5.98
N PHE A 15 3.18 -4.10 6.17
CA PHE A 15 2.59 -3.18 5.21
C PHE A 15 3.12 -1.75 5.36
N TYR A 16 3.00 -0.97 4.29
CA TYR A 16 3.13 0.48 4.26
C TYR A 16 1.94 1.05 3.48
N THR A 17 1.24 2.01 4.07
CA THR A 17 0.11 2.70 3.43
C THR A 17 0.55 4.10 3.04
N GLY A 18 0.32 4.47 1.78
CA GLY A 18 0.64 5.78 1.25
C GLY A 18 -0.46 6.30 0.32
N PHE A 19 -0.35 7.56 -0.08
CA PHE A 19 -1.12 8.10 -1.20
C PHE A 19 -0.24 8.88 -2.19
N THR A 20 -0.71 9.04 -3.43
CA THR A 20 -0.01 9.79 -4.49
C THR A 20 -0.93 10.09 -5.67
N ASN A 21 -0.58 11.06 -6.53
CA ASN A 21 -1.23 11.26 -7.83
C ASN A 21 -0.57 10.46 -8.97
N ASP A 22 0.54 9.76 -8.69
CA ASP A 22 1.28 8.97 -9.66
C ASP A 22 1.82 7.70 -9.00
N LEU A 23 1.03 6.62 -9.08
CA LEU A 23 1.29 5.35 -8.41
C LEU A 23 2.57 4.68 -8.91
N ARG A 24 2.81 4.71 -10.23
CA ARG A 24 3.97 4.06 -10.85
C ARG A 24 5.27 4.72 -10.40
N ARG A 25 5.38 6.04 -10.59
CA ARG A 25 6.57 6.81 -10.17
C ARG A 25 6.81 6.70 -8.67
N ARG A 26 5.74 6.68 -7.86
CA ARG A 26 5.87 6.55 -6.40
C ARG A 26 6.39 5.17 -6.01
N PHE A 27 5.89 4.11 -6.64
CA PHE A 27 6.35 2.75 -6.40
C PHE A 27 7.84 2.59 -6.75
N GLU A 28 8.28 3.11 -7.90
CA GLU A 28 9.70 3.14 -8.29
C GLU A 28 10.57 3.85 -7.25
N LYS A 29 10.14 5.01 -6.73
CA LYS A 29 10.87 5.70 -5.65
C LYS A 29 11.01 4.85 -4.39
N HIS A 30 10.01 4.04 -4.04
CA HIS A 30 10.10 3.11 -2.92
C HIS A 30 11.09 1.97 -3.20
N GLN A 31 11.10 1.42 -4.42
CA GLN A 31 12.05 0.38 -4.86
C GLN A 31 13.50 0.89 -4.88
N ASP A 32 13.71 2.12 -5.35
CA ASP A 32 15.02 2.77 -5.41
C ASP A 32 15.55 3.20 -4.04
N GLY A 33 14.74 3.13 -2.98
CA GLY A 33 15.13 3.57 -1.64
C GLY A 33 15.17 5.09 -1.47
N LYS A 34 14.54 5.82 -2.38
CA LYS A 34 14.45 7.29 -2.37
C LYS A 34 13.40 7.82 -1.38
N VAL A 35 12.70 6.93 -0.66
CA VAL A 35 11.73 7.30 0.39
C VAL A 35 12.27 6.92 1.77
N PHE A 36 12.58 7.94 2.57
CA PHE A 36 13.25 7.81 3.88
C PHE A 36 12.61 6.77 4.81
N SER A 37 11.29 6.81 4.98
CA SER A 37 10.56 5.94 5.91
C SER A 37 10.52 4.45 5.50
N THR A 38 10.87 4.15 4.25
CA THR A 38 10.79 2.80 3.69
C THR A 38 12.11 2.27 3.12
N LYS A 39 13.15 3.12 3.00
CA LYS A 39 14.39 2.77 2.30
C LYS A 39 15.10 1.53 2.86
N HIS A 40 14.96 1.25 4.15
CA HIS A 40 15.57 0.08 4.83
C HIS A 40 14.70 -1.18 4.82
N ARG A 41 13.46 -1.06 4.35
CA ARG A 41 12.44 -2.11 4.36
C ARG A 41 12.21 -2.75 2.98
N ARG A 42 13.01 -2.36 1.98
CA ARG A 42 12.98 -2.93 0.62
C ARG A 42 13.40 -4.41 0.61
N PRO A 43 13.07 -5.18 -0.46
CA PRO A 43 12.23 -4.79 -1.59
C PRO A 43 10.73 -4.80 -1.27
N PHE A 44 9.91 -4.12 -2.07
CA PHE A 44 8.47 -4.04 -1.89
C PHE A 44 7.69 -4.70 -3.03
N LYS A 45 6.48 -5.15 -2.71
CA LYS A 45 5.43 -5.52 -3.66
C LYS A 45 4.23 -4.59 -3.47
N LEU A 46 3.71 -4.01 -4.55
CA LEU A 46 2.42 -3.33 -4.54
C LEU A 46 1.32 -4.39 -4.50
N VAL A 47 0.57 -4.45 -3.39
CA VAL A 47 -0.42 -5.52 -3.15
C VAL A 47 -1.86 -5.04 -3.24
N TYR A 48 -2.07 -3.71 -3.18
CA TYR A 48 -3.39 -3.11 -3.24
C TYR A 48 -3.30 -1.61 -3.59
N TYR A 49 -4.28 -1.10 -4.31
CA TYR A 49 -4.52 0.33 -4.43
C TYR A 49 -6.00 0.63 -4.73
N GLU A 50 -6.41 1.85 -4.40
CA GLU A 50 -7.72 2.45 -4.73
C GLU A 50 -7.47 3.74 -5.49
N ALA A 51 -8.35 4.06 -6.45
CA ALA A 51 -8.28 5.28 -7.26
C ALA A 51 -9.44 6.22 -6.89
N CYS A 52 -9.14 7.49 -6.69
CA CYS A 52 -10.08 8.55 -6.35
C CYS A 52 -9.92 9.72 -7.34
N LEU A 53 -11.04 10.35 -7.72
CA LEU A 53 -11.00 11.56 -8.52
C LEU A 53 -10.53 12.76 -7.69
N ASN A 54 -11.01 12.87 -6.45
CA ASN A 54 -10.63 13.92 -5.51
C ASN A 54 -9.38 13.52 -4.71
N LYS A 55 -8.52 14.50 -4.43
CA LYS A 55 -7.32 14.36 -3.61
C LYS A 55 -7.63 14.09 -2.15
N GLU A 56 -8.66 14.75 -1.61
CA GLU A 56 -9.01 14.65 -0.20
C GLU A 56 -9.60 13.27 0.12
N ASP A 57 -10.45 12.71 -0.76
CA ASP A 57 -10.93 11.32 -0.63
C ASP A 57 -9.76 10.33 -0.48
N ALA A 58 -8.71 10.45 -1.32
CA ALA A 58 -7.54 9.58 -1.25
C ALA A 58 -6.74 9.75 0.06
N LYS A 59 -6.66 10.97 0.59
CA LYS A 59 -5.98 11.25 1.86
C LYS A 59 -6.78 10.74 3.06
N GLU A 60 -8.09 10.97 3.09
CA GLU A 60 -8.97 10.47 4.15
C GLU A 60 -8.95 8.94 4.16
N ARG A 61 -8.95 8.33 2.98
CA ARG A 61 -8.79 6.89 2.82
C ARG A 61 -7.46 6.40 3.36
N GLU A 62 -6.35 7.08 3.03
CA GLU A 62 -5.03 6.76 3.57
C GLU A 62 -5.01 6.83 5.10
N LYS A 63 -5.58 7.90 5.67
CA LYS A 63 -5.70 8.10 7.12
C LYS A 63 -6.49 6.98 7.77
N TYR A 64 -7.65 6.61 7.21
CA TYR A 64 -8.44 5.48 7.70
C TYR A 64 -7.64 4.18 7.65
N LEU A 65 -6.98 3.87 6.53
CA LEU A 65 -6.22 2.63 6.34
C LEU A 65 -5.03 2.49 7.30
N LYS A 66 -4.53 3.59 7.87
CA LYS A 66 -3.48 3.60 8.91
C LYS A 66 -4.01 3.28 10.32
N THR A 67 -5.33 3.39 10.57
CA THR A 67 -5.96 3.07 11.86
C THR A 67 -5.98 1.56 12.13
N ALA A 68 -6.33 1.14 13.36
CA ALA A 68 -6.49 -0.28 13.70
C ALA A 68 -7.59 -0.96 12.86
N TRP A 69 -8.74 -0.29 12.70
CA TRP A 69 -9.85 -0.77 11.87
C TRP A 69 -9.46 -0.86 10.40
N GLY A 70 -8.75 0.15 9.90
CA GLY A 70 -8.20 0.14 8.54
C GLY A 70 -7.23 -1.01 8.31
N LYS A 71 -6.30 -1.27 9.24
CA LYS A 71 -5.39 -2.41 9.16
C LYS A 71 -6.13 -3.76 9.15
N ARG A 72 -7.21 -3.90 9.93
CA ARG A 72 -8.08 -5.09 9.91
C ARG A 72 -8.79 -5.24 8.57
N TYR A 73 -9.34 -4.15 8.03
CA TYR A 73 -9.92 -4.12 6.70
C TYR A 73 -8.94 -4.61 5.64
N VAL A 74 -7.69 -4.12 5.64
CA VAL A 74 -6.66 -4.52 4.67
C VAL A 74 -6.35 -6.01 4.75
N LYS A 75 -6.17 -6.54 5.96
CA LYS A 75 -5.92 -7.99 6.15
C LYS A 75 -7.05 -8.85 5.61
N ASN A 76 -8.30 -8.43 5.84
CA ASN A 76 -9.48 -9.13 5.31
C ASN A 76 -9.57 -9.00 3.78
N ARG A 77 -9.33 -7.79 3.25
CA ARG A 77 -9.35 -7.51 1.80
C ARG A 77 -8.30 -8.33 1.05
N LEU A 78 -7.14 -8.55 1.66
CA LEU A 78 -6.02 -9.30 1.11
C LEU A 78 -5.95 -10.74 1.61
N ARG A 79 -7.06 -11.29 2.14
CA ARG A 79 -7.06 -12.62 2.76
C ARG A 79 -6.48 -13.71 1.85
N SER A 80 -6.96 -13.82 0.61
CA SER A 80 -6.47 -14.85 -0.34
C SER A 80 -5.01 -14.65 -0.71
N TYR A 81 -4.58 -13.40 -0.90
CA TYR A 81 -3.18 -13.07 -1.15
C TYR A 81 -2.28 -13.47 0.02
N LEU A 82 -2.72 -13.23 1.26
CA LEU A 82 -1.95 -13.55 2.48
C LEU A 82 -1.96 -15.04 2.82
N MET A 83 -3.03 -15.75 2.51
CA MET A 83 -3.17 -17.19 2.76
C MET A 83 -2.62 -18.06 1.61
N GLY A 84 -2.15 -17.46 0.51
CA GLY A 84 -1.58 -18.21 -0.61
C GLY A 84 -2.60 -19.04 -1.39
N PHE A 85 -3.88 -18.68 -1.35
CA PHE A 85 -4.89 -19.35 -2.16
C PHE A 85 -4.61 -19.07 -3.65
N GLN A 86 -4.00 -20.04 -4.32
CA GLN A 86 -4.11 -20.15 -5.77
C GLN A 86 -5.51 -20.63 -6.08
N ILE A 87 -6.22 -19.87 -6.91
CA ILE A 87 -7.43 -20.37 -7.56
C ILE A 87 -6.93 -21.54 -8.42
N LYS A 88 -7.35 -22.76 -8.07
CA LYS A 88 -7.10 -23.96 -8.87
C LYS A 88 -7.78 -23.81 -10.23
#